data_AF-A0A662PUC7-F1
#
_entry.id   AF-A0A662PUC7-F1
#
_cell.length_a   1.000
_cell.length_b   1.000
_cell.length_c   1.000
_cell.angle_alpha   90.00
_cell.angle_beta   90.00
_cell.angle_gamma   90.00
#
_symmetry.space_group_name_H-M   'P 1'
#
loop_
_entity.id
_entity.type
_entity.pdbx_description
1 polymer ?
#
loop_
_entity_poly.entity_id
_entity_poly.type
_entity_poly.pdbx_seq_one_letter_code
_entity_poly.pdbx_strand_id
1 'polypeptide(L)'
;MNVKALLIAETLIFAALYFALTFILAPISFLPLQVRVSDSLIMLSAVLGLPVVYGVFLGCILANLFPVGYPPNPVDVVFGSLANLIASYL
;
A
#
# COMPACT_ATOMS: atom_id res chain seq x y z
N MET A 1 -22.92 14.80 -8.25
CA MET A 1 -21.50 14.48 -7.96
C MET A 1 -21.08 13.33 -8.87
N ASN A 2 -19.94 13.42 -9.57
CA ASN A 2 -19.48 12.33 -10.44
C ASN A 2 -18.96 11.17 -9.58
N VAL A 3 -19.70 10.06 -9.53
CA VAL A 3 -19.38 8.88 -8.68
C VAL A 3 -17.99 8.33 -9.02
N LYS A 4 -17.58 8.38 -10.29
CA LYS A 4 -16.23 7.97 -10.72
C LYS A 4 -15.10 8.78 -10.07
N ALA A 5 -15.30 10.10 -9.91
CA ALA A 5 -14.30 10.96 -9.29
C ALA A 5 -14.17 10.67 -7.79
N LEU A 6 -15.28 10.31 -7.13
CA LEU A 6 -15.25 9.89 -5.73
C LEU A 6 -14.43 8.62 -5.53
N LEU A 7 -14.66 7.59 -6.36
CA LEU A 7 -13.91 6.33 -6.28
C LEU A 7 -12.40 6.56 -6.47
N ILE A 8 -12.02 7.38 -7.45
CA ILE A 8 -10.60 7.71 -7.68
C ILE A 8 -10.00 8.44 -6.49
N ALA A 9 -10.73 9.40 -5.89
CA ALA A 9 -10.28 10.12 -4.71
C ALA A 9 -10.07 9.18 -3.52
N GLU A 10 -11.00 8.24 -3.31
CA GLU A 10 -10.89 7.22 -2.26
C GLU A 10 -9.66 6.34 -2.45
N THR A 11 -9.42 5.85 -3.67
CA THR A 11 -8.20 5.10 -4.01
C THR A 11 -6.93 5.89 -3.67
N LEU A 12 -6.92 7.19 -4.00
CA LEU A 12 -5.78 8.06 -3.76
C LEU A 12 -5.51 8.27 -2.26
N ILE A 13 -6.59 8.44 -1.47
CA ILE A 13 -6.51 8.59 -0.01
C ILE A 13 -5.91 7.33 0.61
N PHE A 14 -6.36 6.14 0.20
CA PHE A 14 -5.83 4.88 0.72
C PHE A 14 -4.38 4.62 0.29
N ALA A 15 -4.01 4.98 -0.94
CA ALA A 15 -2.63 4.91 -1.40
C ALA A 15 -1.70 5.83 -0.58
N ALA A 16 -2.12 7.08 -0.37
CA ALA A 16 -1.37 8.05 0.43
C ALA A 16 -1.27 7.59 1.90
N LEU A 17 -2.35 7.07 2.46
CA LEU A 17 -2.38 6.57 3.83
C LEU A 17 -1.44 5.37 4.01
N TYR A 18 -1.50 4.39 3.11
CA TYR A 18 -0.58 3.25 3.12
C TYR A 18 0.87 3.72 3.07
N PHE A 19 1.21 4.60 2.11
CA PHE A 19 2.56 5.12 1.95
C PHE A 19 3.03 5.86 3.22
N ALA A 20 2.20 6.77 3.74
CA ALA A 20 2.51 7.57 4.92
C ALA A 20 2.72 6.70 6.16
N LEU A 21 1.87 5.70 6.41
CA LEU A 21 2.06 4.76 7.53
C LEU A 21 3.40 4.02 7.41
N THR A 22 3.73 3.54 6.21
CA THR A 22 4.98 2.81 5.97
C THR A 22 6.20 3.71 6.19
N PHE A 23 6.09 5.00 5.84
CA PHE A 23 7.15 5.99 6.04
C PHE A 23 7.31 6.45 7.49
N ILE A 24 6.20 6.72 8.19
CA ILE A 24 6.24 7.13 9.61
C ILE A 24 6.81 6.00 10.47
N LEU A 25 6.46 4.75 10.14
CA LEU A 25 7.01 3.55 10.77
C LEU A 25 8.25 3.02 10.04
N ALA A 26 8.97 3.86 9.28
CA ALA A 26 10.24 3.50 8.65
C ALA A 26 11.20 2.68 9.53
N PRO A 27 11.45 3.01 10.82
CA PRO A 27 12.36 2.23 11.67
C PRO A 27 11.89 0.81 12.01
N ILE A 28 10.69 0.42 11.59
CA ILE A 28 10.13 -0.94 11.78
C ILE A 28 9.81 -1.57 10.41
N SER A 29 9.35 -0.77 9.46
CA SER A 29 8.91 -1.22 8.14
C SER A 29 10.04 -1.53 7.16
N PHE A 30 11.24 -0.99 7.39
CA PHE A 30 12.42 -1.14 6.52
C PHE A 30 13.57 -1.96 7.15
N LEU A 31 13.24 -2.82 8.13
CA LEU A 31 14.22 -3.73 8.73
C LEU A 31 14.39 -5.03 7.93
N PRO A 32 15.42 -5.84 8.23
CA PRO A 32 15.54 -7.20 7.68
C PRO A 32 14.28 -8.04 7.90
N LEU A 33 13.56 -7.77 9.00
CA LEU A 33 12.24 -8.32 9.31
C LEU A 33 11.22 -7.17 9.12
N GLN A 34 10.69 -7.04 7.91
CA GLN A 34 9.78 -5.93 7.57
C GLN A 34 8.41 -6.13 8.22
N VAL A 35 8.12 -5.34 9.25
CA VAL A 35 6.78 -5.30 9.85
C VAL A 35 6.08 -4.05 9.34
N ARG A 36 5.05 -4.26 8.52
CA ARG A 36 4.26 -3.20 7.90
C ARG A 36 2.89 -3.15 8.52
N VAL A 37 2.68 -2.17 9.40
CA VAL A 37 1.34 -1.89 9.93
C VAL A 37 0.40 -1.42 8.81
N SER A 38 0.96 -0.86 7.73
CA SER A 38 0.23 -0.49 6.53
C SER A 38 -0.46 -1.69 5.84
N ASP A 39 -0.01 -2.93 6.04
CA ASP A 39 -0.70 -4.10 5.50
C ASP A 39 -2.01 -4.41 6.24
N SER A 40 -2.25 -3.84 7.43
CA SER A 40 -3.57 -3.93 8.09
C SER A 40 -4.69 -3.29 7.27
N LEU A 41 -4.37 -2.34 6.37
CA LEU A 41 -5.35 -1.74 5.47
C LEU A 41 -5.89 -2.73 4.43
N ILE A 42 -5.22 -3.86 4.21
CA ILE A 42 -5.69 -4.95 3.34
C ILE A 42 -7.03 -5.49 3.88
N MET A 43 -7.17 -5.69 5.19
CA MET A 43 -8.46 -6.16 5.75
C MET A 43 -9.61 -5.20 5.48
N LEU A 44 -9.32 -3.91 5.34
CA LEU A 44 -10.33 -2.89 5.07
C LEU A 44 -10.85 -2.96 3.62
N SER A 45 -10.11 -3.57 2.69
CA SER A 45 -10.59 -3.76 1.31
C SER A 45 -11.77 -4.72 1.23
N ALA A 46 -11.87 -5.67 2.16
CA ALA A 46 -13.04 -6.55 2.26
C ALA A 46 -14.33 -5.78 2.60
N VAL A 47 -14.23 -4.63 3.27
CA VAL A 47 -15.38 -3.82 3.70
C VAL A 47 -15.68 -2.69 2.71
N LEU A 48 -14.65 -2.01 2.22
CA LEU A 48 -14.76 -0.81 1.37
C LEU A 48 -14.65 -1.11 -0.14
N GLY A 49 -14.22 -2.32 -0.52
CA GLY A 49 -14.19 -2.80 -1.88
C GLY A 49 -12.99 -2.33 -2.72
N LEU A 50 -13.18 -2.32 -4.04
CA LEU A 50 -12.14 -2.13 -5.05
C LEU A 50 -11.29 -0.84 -4.92
N PRO A 51 -11.82 0.33 -4.50
CA PRO A 51 -11.00 1.53 -4.33
C PRO A 51 -9.83 1.30 -3.36
N VAL A 52 -10.05 0.53 -2.29
CA VAL A 52 -9.02 0.24 -1.30
C VAL A 52 -8.01 -0.78 -1.81
N VAL A 53 -8.45 -1.78 -2.58
CA VAL A 53 -7.57 -2.75 -3.26
C VAL A 53 -6.53 -2.02 -4.10
N TYR A 54 -6.99 -1.12 -4.98
CA TYR A 54 -6.10 -0.33 -5.82
C TYR A 54 -5.28 0.68 -5.00
N GLY A 55 -5.84 1.23 -3.92
CA GLY A 55 -5.15 2.16 -3.03
C GLY A 55 -3.94 1.50 -2.36
N VAL A 56 -4.15 0.36 -1.72
CA VAL A 56 -3.10 -0.41 -1.02
C VAL A 56 -2.04 -0.92 -2.01
N PHE A 57 -2.45 -1.37 -3.20
CA PHE A 57 -1.52 -1.76 -4.26
C PHE A 57 -0.59 -0.61 -4.69
N LEU A 58 -1.15 0.54 -5.02
CA LEU A 58 -0.39 1.72 -5.44
C LEU A 58 0.47 2.28 -4.30
N GLY A 59 -0.06 2.31 -3.08
CA GLY A 59 0.69 2.68 -1.89
C GLY A 59 1.90 1.78 -1.64
N CYS A 60 1.74 0.47 -1.86
CA CYS A 60 2.82 -0.51 -1.73
C CYS A 60 3.92 -0.33 -2.78
N ILE A 61 3.55 -0.08 -4.04
CA ILE A 61 4.52 0.28 -5.08
C ILE A 61 5.33 1.50 -4.67
N LEU A 62 4.66 2.58 -4.25
CA LEU A 62 5.33 3.82 -3.85
C LEU A 62 6.26 3.59 -2.65
N ALA A 63 5.82 2.85 -1.63
CA ALA A 63 6.61 2.56 -0.44
C ALA A 63 7.88 1.73 -0.78
N ASN A 64 7.76 0.79 -1.72
CA ASN A 64 8.88 -0.03 -2.17
C ASN A 64 9.82 0.70 -3.14
N LEU A 65 9.33 1.72 -3.85
CA LEU A 65 10.14 2.52 -4.79
C LEU A 65 10.98 3.57 -4.05
N PHE A 66 10.48 4.07 -2.91
CA PHE A 66 11.16 5.06 -2.08
C PHE A 66 11.48 4.53 -0.67
N PRO A 67 12.21 3.42 -0.51
CA PRO A 67 12.56 2.92 0.82
C PRO A 67 13.54 3.85 1.53
N VAL A 68 13.49 3.84 2.87
CA VAL A 68 14.37 4.65 3.73
C VAL A 68 15.51 3.76 4.25
N GLY A 69 16.75 4.13 3.95
CA GLY A 69 17.95 3.50 4.52
C GLY A 69 18.61 2.42 3.66
N TYR A 70 18.01 1.98 2.56
CA TYR A 70 18.59 1.05 1.59
C TYR A 70 18.04 1.31 0.17
N PRO A 71 18.73 0.88 -0.89
CA PRO A 71 18.25 1.08 -2.26
C PRO A 71 17.00 0.25 -2.59
N PRO A 72 16.09 0.74 -3.45
CA PRO A 72 14.89 0.00 -3.85
C PRO A 72 15.23 -1.35 -4.45
N ASN A 73 14.60 -2.40 -3.91
CA ASN A 73 14.69 -3.75 -4.42
C ASN A 73 13.59 -3.97 -5.47
N PRO A 74 13.92 -4.16 -6.76
CA PRO A 74 12.92 -4.35 -7.81
C PRO A 74 12.03 -5.57 -7.56
N VAL A 75 12.57 -6.61 -6.90
CA VAL A 75 11.81 -7.81 -6.55
C VAL A 75 10.72 -7.47 -5.54
N ASP A 76 11.03 -6.68 -4.51
CA ASP A 76 10.04 -6.29 -3.49
C ASP A 76 8.99 -5.33 -4.07
N VAL A 77 9.39 -4.45 -5.00
CA VAL A 77 8.45 -3.56 -5.69
C VAL A 77 7.40 -4.36 -6.46
N VAL A 78 7.82 -5.37 -7.22
CA VAL A 78 6.91 -6.17 -8.06
C VAL A 78 6.17 -7.22 -7.23
N PHE A 79 6.90 -8.10 -6.53
CA PHE A 79 6.28 -9.21 -5.81
C PHE A 79 5.56 -8.76 -4.54
N GLY A 80 6.08 -7.75 -3.82
CA GLY A 80 5.42 -7.20 -2.65
C GLY A 80 4.12 -6.48 -2.99
N SER A 81 4.10 -5.69 -4.07
CA SER A 81 2.85 -5.06 -4.51
C SER A 81 1.84 -6.10 -5.04
N LEU A 82 2.28 -7.09 -5.81
CA LEU A 82 1.41 -8.18 -6.25
C LEU A 82 0.85 -9.00 -5.10
N ALA A 83 1.65 -9.27 -4.06
CA ALA A 83 1.18 -9.95 -2.85
C ALA A 83 0.06 -9.14 -2.17
N ASN A 84 0.23 -7.81 -2.04
CA ASN A 84 -0.82 -6.94 -1.48
C ASN A 84 -2.06 -6.88 -2.36
N LEU A 85 -1.90 -6.88 -3.69
CA LEU A 85 -3.03 -6.93 -4.61
C LEU A 85 -3.83 -8.23 -4.45
N ILE A 86 -3.15 -9.38 -4.42
CA ILE A 86 -3.79 -10.68 -4.26
C ILE A 86 -4.48 -10.76 -2.88
N ALA A 87 -3.79 -10.32 -1.83
CA ALA A 87 -4.31 -10.37 -0.46
C ALA A 87 -5.51 -9.43 -0.25
N SER A 88 -5.56 -8.28 -0.93
CA SER A 88 -6.68 -7.33 -0.82
C SER A 88 -7.86 -7.68 -1.73
N TYR A 89 -7.61 -8.48 -2.77
CA TYR A 89 -8.65 -8.95 -3.69
C TYR A 89 -9.37 -10.21 -3.20
N LEU A 90 -8.71 -11.03 -2.36
CA LEU A 90 -9.26 -12.23 -1.75
C LEU A 90 -10.20 -11.91 -0.59
#